data_AF-A0A946UP57-F1
#
_entry.id   AF-A0A946UP57-F1
#
_cell.length_a   1.000
_cell.length_b   1.000
_cell.length_c   1.000
_cell.angle_alpha   90.00
_cell.angle_beta   90.00
_cell.angle_gamma   90.00
#
_symmetry.space_group_name_H-M   'P 1'
#
loop_
_entity.id
_entity.type
_entity.pdbx_description
1 polymer ?
#
loop_
_entity_poly.entity_id
_entity_poly.type
_entity_poly.pdbx_seq_one_letter_code
_entity_poly.pdbx_strand_id
1 'polypeptide(L)'
;MRAWVLLLPLWVGSVAAAEIELPLRVQAAMNVRQLPYESLSVHVKDLESGEIVLAFDEHASRNPGSTIKLLTTLVALDVLGPTYRWSTDIHLLGELADGRLDGDLLIKGHGDPFLVTERVWQMLRALRQSGIQEIAGDLLIDDSYFEVSE
;
A
#
# COMPACT_ATOMS: atom_id res chain seq x y z
N MET A 1 47.25 -38.67 -44.43
CA MET A 1 47.64 -37.62 -43.45
C MET A 1 46.63 -37.68 -42.32
N ARG A 2 47.04 -38.07 -41.10
CA ARG A 2 46.13 -38.31 -39.95
C ARG A 2 46.03 -37.01 -39.14
N ALA A 3 44.87 -36.35 -39.17
CA ALA A 3 44.60 -35.20 -38.33
C ALA A 3 44.20 -35.71 -36.93
N TRP A 4 44.90 -35.24 -35.90
CA TRP A 4 44.59 -35.50 -34.51
C TRP A 4 43.71 -34.36 -33.99
N VAL A 5 42.48 -34.66 -33.59
CA VAL A 5 41.61 -33.70 -32.90
C VAL A 5 41.89 -33.82 -31.41
N LEU A 6 42.48 -32.79 -30.82
CA LEU A 6 42.64 -32.66 -29.37
C LEU A 6 41.32 -32.17 -28.78
N LEU A 7 40.63 -33.05 -28.03
CA LEU A 7 39.49 -32.68 -27.19
C LEU A 7 40.03 -32.15 -25.86
N LEU A 8 39.94 -30.84 -25.66
CA LEU A 8 40.15 -30.21 -24.34
C LEU A 8 38.89 -30.44 -23.49
N PRO A 9 39.01 -30.93 -22.24
CA PRO A 9 37.87 -31.04 -21.35
C PRO A 9 37.43 -29.64 -20.92
N LEU A 10 36.17 -29.28 -21.20
CA LEU A 10 35.52 -28.13 -20.59
C LEU A 10 35.35 -28.41 -19.09
N TRP A 11 36.20 -27.79 -18.29
CA TRP A 11 36.05 -27.74 -16.85
C TRP A 11 34.91 -26.75 -16.53
N VAL A 12 33.69 -27.27 -16.38
CA VAL A 12 32.58 -26.49 -15.83
C VAL A 12 32.82 -26.42 -14.33
N GLY A 13 33.58 -25.41 -13.89
CA GLY A 13 33.69 -25.07 -12.48
C GLY A 13 32.32 -24.66 -11.98
N SER A 14 31.68 -25.50 -11.18
CA SER A 14 30.55 -25.07 -10.37
C SER A 14 31.10 -24.05 -9.36
N VAL A 15 30.82 -22.77 -9.58
CA VAL A 15 30.95 -21.78 -8.52
C VAL A 15 29.80 -22.10 -7.56
N ALA A 16 30.08 -22.89 -6.53
CA ALA A 16 29.19 -22.99 -5.40
C ALA A 16 29.04 -21.56 -4.86
N ALA A 17 27.87 -20.96 -5.07
CA ALA A 17 27.51 -19.74 -4.37
C ALA A 17 27.66 -20.07 -2.89
N ALA A 18 28.51 -19.34 -2.18
CA ALA A 18 28.58 -19.46 -0.73
C ALA A 18 27.17 -19.18 -0.22
N GLU A 19 26.49 -20.19 0.30
CA GLU A 19 25.22 -19.99 0.99
C GLU A 19 25.53 -19.07 2.16
N ILE A 20 25.01 -17.84 2.11
CA ILE A 20 25.23 -16.90 3.20
C ILE A 20 24.39 -17.42 4.37
N GLU A 21 25.05 -18.13 5.28
CA GLU A 21 24.41 -18.70 6.45
C GLU A 21 23.89 -17.59 7.38
N LEU A 22 22.81 -17.88 8.10
CA LEU A 22 22.27 -16.97 9.10
C LEU A 22 23.33 -16.65 10.17
N PRO A 23 23.43 -15.41 10.67
CA PRO A 23 24.34 -15.09 11.76
C PRO A 23 24.08 -15.96 13.00
N LEU A 24 25.14 -16.38 13.70
CA LEU A 24 25.04 -17.27 14.88
C LEU A 24 24.05 -16.79 15.95
N ARG A 25 23.91 -15.48 16.12
CA ARG A 25 22.95 -14.89 17.06
C ARG A 25 21.50 -15.14 16.66
N VAL A 26 21.21 -15.12 15.35
CA VAL A 26 19.88 -15.42 14.79
C VAL A 26 19.58 -16.91 14.95
N GLN A 27 20.55 -17.78 14.60
CA GLN A 27 20.43 -19.22 14.80
C GLN A 27 20.12 -19.56 16.28
N ALA A 28 20.90 -19.00 17.21
CA ALA A 28 20.68 -19.19 18.65
C ALA A 28 19.28 -18.72 19.09
N ALA A 29 18.81 -17.57 18.62
CA ALA A 29 17.48 -17.06 18.94
C ALA A 29 16.35 -17.93 18.38
N MET A 30 16.50 -18.45 17.16
CA MET A 30 15.55 -19.37 16.55
C MET A 30 15.49 -20.70 17.31
N ASN A 31 16.65 -21.26 17.67
CA ASN A 31 16.74 -22.50 18.45
C ASN A 31 16.07 -22.37 19.82
N VAL A 32 16.31 -21.27 20.55
CA VAL A 32 15.67 -21.00 21.85
C VAL A 32 14.14 -20.94 21.72
N ARG A 33 13.63 -20.42 20.60
CA ARG A 33 12.19 -20.31 20.32
C ARG A 33 11.61 -21.50 19.56
N GLN A 34 12.41 -22.53 19.29
CA GLN A 34 12.01 -23.71 18.52
C GLN A 34 11.39 -23.36 17.15
N LEU A 35 11.91 -22.30 16.51
CA LEU A 35 11.46 -21.87 15.18
C LEU A 35 12.17 -22.69 14.09
N PRO A 36 11.44 -23.29 13.14
CA PRO A 36 12.05 -23.95 11.99
C PRO A 36 12.80 -22.94 11.13
N TYR A 37 13.98 -23.31 10.63
CA TYR A 37 14.79 -22.43 9.78
C TYR A 37 14.07 -22.08 8.48
N GLU A 38 13.35 -23.03 7.90
CA GLU A 38 12.52 -22.84 6.71
C GLU A 38 11.29 -21.95 6.92
N SER A 39 11.06 -21.42 8.13
CA SER A 39 10.01 -20.43 8.40
C SER A 39 10.50 -18.98 8.20
N LEU A 40 11.81 -18.78 8.03
CA LEU A 40 12.43 -17.48 7.93
C LEU A 40 12.98 -17.26 6.51
N SER A 41 12.70 -16.07 5.96
CA SER A 41 13.35 -15.57 4.76
C SER A 41 13.99 -14.21 5.10
N VAL A 42 15.23 -13.98 4.65
CA VAL A 42 15.98 -12.76 4.89
C VAL A 42 16.69 -12.31 3.63
N HIS A 43 16.53 -11.04 3.28
CA HIS A 43 17.30 -10.36 2.25
C HIS A 43 17.79 -9.02 2.82
N VAL A 44 19.10 -8.83 2.89
CA VAL A 44 19.75 -7.59 3.31
C VAL A 44 20.69 -7.17 2.20
N LYS A 45 20.49 -5.96 1.70
CA LYS A 45 21.25 -5.38 0.61
C LYS A 45 21.75 -4.00 1.01
N ASP A 46 23.04 -3.77 0.79
CA ASP A 46 23.61 -2.43 0.84
C ASP A 46 23.12 -1.65 -0.40
N LEU A 47 22.49 -0.48 -0.17
CA LEU A 47 21.90 0.31 -1.24
C LEU A 47 22.92 1.18 -1.99
N GLU A 48 24.07 1.47 -1.39
CA GLU A 48 25.13 2.28 -2.02
C GLU A 48 26.00 1.40 -2.93
N SER A 49 26.48 0.27 -2.42
CA SER A 49 27.34 -0.65 -3.17
C SER A 49 26.56 -1.64 -4.03
N GLY A 50 25.30 -1.91 -3.68
CA GLY A 50 24.48 -2.94 -4.30
C GLY A 50 24.80 -4.37 -3.82
N GLU A 51 25.71 -4.51 -2.85
CA GLU A 51 26.13 -5.81 -2.30
C GLU A 51 25.00 -6.45 -1.49
N ILE A 52 24.78 -7.76 -1.68
CA ILE A 52 23.90 -8.55 -0.83
C ILE A 52 24.70 -8.97 0.40
N VAL A 53 24.34 -8.39 1.54
CA VAL A 53 24.99 -8.64 2.84
C VAL A 53 24.50 -9.95 3.46
N LEU A 54 23.23 -10.31 3.25
CA LEU A 54 22.63 -11.55 3.72
C LEU A 54 21.48 -11.97 2.81
N ALA A 55 21.52 -13.21 2.33
CA ALA A 55 20.45 -13.84 1.57
C ALA A 55 20.20 -15.23 2.16
N PHE A 56 19.02 -15.42 2.76
CA PHE A 56 18.61 -16.70 3.34
C PHE A 56 17.15 -16.98 2.95
N ASP A 57 16.94 -18.05 2.18
CA ASP A 57 15.62 -18.47 1.68
C ASP A 57 14.76 -17.33 1.11
N GLU A 58 15.41 -16.38 0.43
CA GLU A 58 14.83 -15.09 0.03
C GLU A 58 13.78 -15.17 -1.08
N HIS A 59 13.74 -16.28 -1.81
CA HIS A 59 12.79 -16.52 -2.90
C HIS A 59 11.57 -17.34 -2.48
N ALA A 60 11.52 -17.82 -1.23
CA ALA A 60 10.35 -18.52 -0.72
C ALA A 60 9.15 -17.57 -0.63
N SER A 61 7.99 -18.04 -1.11
CA SER A 61 6.74 -17.29 -0.96
C SER A 61 6.32 -17.25 0.50
N ARG A 62 6.11 -16.04 1.04
CA ARG A 62 5.70 -15.81 2.43
C ARG A 62 4.43 -14.98 2.50
N ASN A 63 3.69 -15.10 3.61
CA ASN A 63 2.68 -14.11 3.96
C ASN A 63 3.41 -12.81 4.36
N PRO A 64 3.26 -11.71 3.61
CA PRO A 64 3.96 -10.46 3.92
C PRO A 64 3.43 -9.79 5.20
N GLY A 65 2.23 -10.14 5.66
CA GLY A 65 1.55 -9.39 6.73
C GLY A 65 1.46 -7.91 6.36
N SER A 66 1.72 -7.01 7.32
CA SER A 66 1.65 -5.58 7.05
C SER A 66 2.77 -5.02 6.15
N THR A 67 3.81 -5.80 5.79
CA THR A 67 4.84 -5.32 4.85
C THR A 67 4.27 -5.15 3.44
N ILE A 68 3.13 -5.77 3.11
CA ILE A 68 2.40 -5.55 1.86
C ILE A 68 2.06 -4.07 1.62
N LYS A 69 1.94 -3.28 2.69
CA LYS A 69 1.67 -1.83 2.61
C LYS A 69 2.77 -1.08 1.86
N LEU A 70 4.00 -1.59 1.80
CA LEU A 70 5.05 -1.00 0.98
C LEU A 70 4.67 -1.04 -0.50
N LEU A 71 4.21 -2.19 -1.00
CA LEU A 71 3.77 -2.34 -2.38
C LEU A 71 2.53 -1.49 -2.66
N THR A 72 1.51 -1.55 -1.78
CA THR A 72 0.29 -0.76 -1.96
C THR A 72 0.58 0.75 -1.94
N THR A 73 1.51 1.21 -1.09
CA THR A 73 1.92 2.62 -1.04
C THR A 73 2.68 3.03 -2.30
N LEU A 74 3.57 2.17 -2.80
CA LEU A 74 4.27 2.42 -4.05
C LEU A 74 3.29 2.59 -5.22
N VAL A 75 2.33 1.67 -5.36
CA VAL A 75 1.29 1.75 -6.39
C VAL A 75 0.42 2.99 -6.20
N ALA A 76 0.04 3.33 -4.97
CA ALA A 76 -0.73 4.54 -4.70
C ALA A 76 0.03 5.82 -5.11
N LEU A 77 1.33 5.90 -4.80
CA LEU A 77 2.16 7.04 -5.18
C LEU A 77 2.35 7.14 -6.70
N ASP A 78 2.47 6.01 -7.39
CA ASP A 78 2.62 5.95 -8.86
C ASP A 78 1.31 6.34 -9.58
N VAL A 79 0.18 5.79 -9.14
CA VAL A 79 -1.13 5.99 -9.78
C VAL A 79 -1.76 7.33 -9.41
N LEU A 80 -1.75 7.71 -8.14
CA LEU A 80 -2.42 8.92 -7.65
C LEU A 80 -1.49 10.14 -7.64
N GLY A 81 -0.19 9.92 -7.47
CA GLY A 81 0.79 10.97 -7.23
C GLY A 81 0.86 11.40 -5.76
N PRO A 82 2.01 11.97 -5.32
CA PRO A 82 2.23 12.36 -3.93
C PRO A 82 1.38 13.56 -3.47
N THR A 83 0.77 14.28 -4.41
CA THR A 83 -0.07 15.46 -4.14
C THR A 83 -1.56 15.18 -4.28
N TYR A 84 -1.96 13.92 -4.47
CA TYR A 84 -3.37 13.55 -4.55
C TYR A 84 -4.12 13.98 -3.28
N ARG A 85 -5.34 14.47 -3.46
CA ARG A 85 -6.24 14.85 -2.37
C ARG A 85 -7.59 14.22 -2.62
N TRP A 86 -8.07 13.46 -1.64
CA TRP A 86 -9.44 12.97 -1.64
C TRP A 86 -10.43 14.13 -1.48
N SER A 87 -11.57 14.02 -2.18
CA SER A 87 -12.68 14.97 -2.11
C SER A 87 -13.89 14.35 -1.40
N THR A 88 -14.64 15.23 -0.74
CA THR A 88 -15.98 14.95 -0.21
C THR A 88 -16.82 16.14 -0.61
N ASP A 89 -17.78 15.91 -1.49
CA ASP A 89 -18.56 16.98 -2.12
C ASP A 89 -19.90 17.12 -1.42
N ILE A 90 -20.44 18.35 -1.45
CA ILE A 90 -21.77 18.65 -0.93
C ILE A 90 -22.59 19.27 -2.04
N HIS A 91 -23.76 18.69 -2.30
CA HIS A 91 -24.69 19.14 -3.33
C HIS A 91 -26.02 19.57 -2.70
N LEU A 92 -26.54 20.71 -3.16
CA LEU A 92 -27.89 21.16 -2.83
C LEU A 92 -28.84 20.63 -3.89
N LEU A 93 -29.81 19.81 -3.49
CA LEU A 93 -30.81 19.20 -4.37
C LEU A 93 -32.15 19.92 -4.21
N GLY A 94 -32.13 21.24 -4.40
CA GLY A 94 -33.28 22.12 -4.21
C GLY A 94 -32.90 23.59 -4.34
N GLU A 95 -33.88 24.47 -4.10
CA GLU A 95 -33.65 25.91 -4.10
C GLU A 95 -33.27 26.39 -2.70
N LEU A 96 -32.25 27.25 -2.60
CA LEU A 96 -31.87 27.91 -1.35
C LEU A 96 -32.47 29.32 -1.33
N ALA A 97 -33.45 29.54 -0.46
CA ALA A 97 -34.12 30.83 -0.29
C ALA A 97 -34.16 31.22 1.19
N ASP A 98 -33.78 32.46 1.51
CA ASP A 98 -33.81 33.01 2.88
C ASP A 98 -33.15 32.13 3.95
N GLY A 99 -32.12 31.38 3.54
CA GLY A 99 -31.36 30.46 4.40
C GLY A 99 -32.00 29.09 4.65
N ARG A 100 -33.12 28.79 4.00
CA ARG A 100 -33.74 27.46 3.97
C ARG A 100 -33.52 26.80 2.61
N LEU A 101 -32.99 25.58 2.63
CA LEU A 101 -32.92 24.73 1.46
C LEU A 101 -34.24 23.99 1.30
N ASP A 102 -35.05 24.35 0.31
CA ASP A 102 -36.25 23.63 -0.08
C ASP A 102 -35.88 22.45 -0.99
N GLY A 103 -35.33 21.40 -0.37
CA GLY A 103 -34.89 20.17 -1.01
C GLY A 103 -33.92 19.39 -0.12
N ASP A 104 -33.24 18.41 -0.70
CA ASP A 104 -32.32 17.52 0.01
C ASP A 104 -30.88 18.07 0.00
N LEU A 105 -30.10 17.72 1.01
CA LEU A 105 -28.66 17.96 1.05
C LEU A 105 -27.93 16.64 0.82
N LEU A 106 -27.12 16.55 -0.23
CA LEU A 106 -26.35 15.34 -0.55
C LEU A 106 -24.88 15.53 -0.17
N ILE A 107 -24.31 14.58 0.58
CA ILE A 107 -22.87 14.45 0.82
C ILE A 107 -22.35 13.25 0.01
N LYS A 108 -21.48 13.51 -0.97
CA LYS A 108 -20.87 12.47 -1.82
C LYS A 108 -19.41 12.23 -1.45
N GLY A 109 -19.09 11.02 -1.00
CA GLY A 109 -17.74 10.62 -0.63
C GLY A 109 -16.96 10.06 -1.82
N HIS A 110 -15.72 10.51 -2.01
CA HIS A 110 -14.77 9.95 -3.00
C HIS A 110 -13.62 9.20 -2.31
N GLY A 111 -13.86 8.73 -1.09
CA GLY A 111 -12.93 7.88 -0.36
C GLY A 111 -11.88 8.56 0.50
N ASP A 112 -12.16 9.75 1.02
CA ASP A 112 -11.27 10.43 1.98
C ASP A 112 -11.10 9.60 3.26
N PRO A 113 -9.93 8.97 3.50
CA PRO A 113 -9.70 8.19 4.71
C PRO A 113 -9.45 9.08 5.92
N PHE A 114 -9.41 10.41 5.75
CA PHE A 114 -9.20 11.40 6.80
C PHE A 114 -10.43 12.29 7.04
N LEU A 115 -11.63 11.78 6.73
CA LEU A 115 -12.91 12.41 7.08
C LEU A 115 -13.20 12.26 8.60
N VAL A 116 -12.35 12.86 9.42
CA VAL A 116 -12.46 12.86 10.88
C VAL A 116 -13.47 13.90 11.37
N THR A 117 -13.88 13.80 12.64
CA THR A 117 -14.86 14.69 13.29
C THR A 117 -14.54 16.17 13.08
N GLU A 118 -13.27 16.57 13.19
CA GLU A 118 -12.81 17.94 12.98
C GLU A 118 -13.08 18.41 11.54
N ARG A 119 -12.90 17.53 10.55
CA ARG A 119 -13.16 17.85 9.14
C ARG A 119 -14.66 17.98 8.88
N VAL A 120 -15.48 17.14 9.51
CA VAL A 120 -16.94 17.28 9.49
C VAL A 120 -17.39 18.61 10.10
N TRP A 121 -16.82 19.03 11.24
CA TRP A 121 -17.11 20.34 11.83
C TRP A 121 -16.74 21.50 10.90
N GLN A 122 -15.63 21.41 10.18
CA GLN A 122 -15.25 22.41 9.19
C GLN A 122 -16.25 22.46 8.02
N MET A 123 -16.71 21.30 7.53
CA MET A 123 -17.74 21.21 6.49
C MET A 123 -19.05 21.86 6.93
N LEU A 124 -19.51 21.57 8.16
CA LEU A 124 -20.73 22.18 8.72
C LEU A 124 -20.61 23.70 8.86
N ARG A 125 -19.44 24.20 9.29
CA ARG A 125 -19.17 25.65 9.35
C ARG A 125 -19.21 26.27 7.95
N ALA A 126 -18.64 25.61 6.95
CA ALA A 126 -18.69 26.09 5.57
C ALA A 126 -20.12 26.15 5.03
N LEU A 127 -20.96 25.14 5.32
CA LEU A 127 -22.39 25.15 4.97
C LEU A 127 -23.16 26.29 5.65
N ARG A 128 -22.90 26.54 6.93
CA ARG A 128 -23.50 27.68 7.64
C ARG A 128 -23.05 29.02 7.05
N GLN A 129 -21.77 29.14 6.68
CA GLN A 129 -21.23 30.33 6.03
C GLN A 129 -21.76 30.55 4.61
N SER A 130 -22.17 29.49 3.92
CA SER A 130 -22.84 29.59 2.61
C SER A 130 -24.30 30.03 2.72
N GLY A 131 -24.79 30.31 3.93
CA GLY A 131 -26.13 30.84 4.19
C GLY A 131 -27.17 29.78 4.57
N ILE A 132 -26.82 28.49 4.59
CA ILE A 132 -27.76 27.42 4.94
C ILE A 132 -27.98 27.41 6.47
N GLN A 133 -29.23 27.58 6.87
CA GLN A 133 -29.69 27.58 8.26
C GLN A 133 -30.63 26.40 8.53
N GLU A 134 -31.46 26.05 7.54
CA GLU A 134 -32.43 24.96 7.60
C GLU A 134 -32.41 24.13 6.31
N ILE A 135 -32.64 22.83 6.44
CA ILE A 135 -32.82 21.89 5.33
C ILE A 135 -34.23 21.34 5.45
N ALA A 136 -35.05 21.53 4.41
CA ALA A 136 -36.44 21.11 4.36
C ALA A 136 -36.62 19.61 4.12
N GLY A 137 -35.74 19.05 3.31
CA GLY A 137 -35.75 17.64 2.92
C GLY A 137 -34.78 16.81 3.74
N ASP A 138 -34.26 15.77 3.11
CA ASP A 138 -33.41 14.77 3.74
C ASP A 138 -31.91 15.12 3.63
N LEU A 139 -31.13 14.55 4.55
CA LEU A 139 -29.67 14.46 4.43
C LEU A 139 -29.32 13.13 3.76
N LEU A 140 -28.85 13.19 2.53
CA LEU A 140 -28.46 12.03 1.74
C LEU A 140 -26.95 11.82 1.82
N ILE A 141 -26.53 10.57 1.96
CA ILE A 141 -25.12 10.15 1.94
C ILE A 141 -24.92 9.23 0.75
N ASP A 142 -23.99 9.57 -0.14
CA ASP A 142 -23.63 8.79 -1.32
C ASP A 142 -22.18 8.28 -1.18
N ASP A 143 -22.06 6.96 -1.01
CA ASP A 143 -20.80 6.20 -0.97
C ASP A 143 -20.59 5.30 -2.20
N SER A 144 -21.39 5.51 -3.25
CA SER A 144 -21.37 4.70 -4.49
C SER A 144 -20.06 4.76 -5.26
N TYR A 145 -19.15 5.69 -4.93
CA TYR A 145 -17.85 5.82 -5.59
C TYR A 145 -17.00 4.54 -5.55
N PHE A 146 -17.19 3.70 -4.52
CA PHE A 146 -16.52 2.41 -4.38
C PHE A 146 -17.45 1.21 -4.51
N GLU A 147 -18.68 1.39 -4.98
CA GLU A 147 -19.53 0.25 -5.32
C GLU A 147 -18.86 -0.56 -6.43
N VAL A 148 -18.76 -1.86 -6.20
CA VAL A 148 -18.31 -2.81 -7.22
C VAL A 148 -19.54 -3.25 -7.98
N SER A 149 -19.57 -3.02 -9.29
CA SER A 149 -20.64 -3.53 -10.15
C SER A 149 -20.72 -5.06 -10.04
N GLU A 150 -21.90 -5.59 -9.75
CA GLU A 150 -22.18 -7.04 -9.75
C GLU A 150 -21.98 -7.67 -11.14
#